data_AF-A0A970TLK0-F1
#
_entry.id   AF-A0A970TLK0-F1
#
_cell.length_a   1.000
_cell.length_b   1.000
_cell.length_c   1.000
_cell.angle_alpha   90.00
_cell.angle_beta   90.00
_cell.angle_gamma   90.00
#
_symmetry.space_group_name_H-M   'P 1'
#
loop_
_entity.id
_entity.type
_entity.pdbx_description
1 polymer ?
#
loop_
_entity_poly.entity_id
_entity_poly.type
_entity_poly.pdbx_seq_one_letter_code
_entity_poly.pdbx_strand_id
1 'polypeptide(L)'
;VVVIDELADLMLTASKEVESPIIRLAQLARAVGIHCIVATQRPSVDVITGIIKANIPARVSYLVASKIDSRTILDVSGAEQLLGMGDMLFLAGGSPKPIRIQNSFISTDEVEEICDFIGSQKGYSQPYMLPSLIEKNTAGADSNPDDRDVLFEEAARLIIQQQQASVSLVQRRLKVGYARAGRIIDELEAAGVIGPFDGSKARVVYMESGSELEAVL
;
A
#
# COMPACT_ATOMS: atom_id res chain seq x y z
N VAL A 1 15.03 -4.67 4.08
CA VAL A 1 14.89 -4.43 2.62
C VAL A 1 13.43 -4.63 2.26
N VAL A 2 12.85 -3.73 1.47
CA VAL A 2 11.49 -3.84 0.95
C VAL A 2 11.59 -4.26 -0.51
N VAL A 3 10.90 -5.32 -0.90
CA VAL A 3 10.89 -5.84 -2.28
C VAL A 3 9.47 -5.77 -2.80
N ILE A 4 9.29 -5.12 -3.96
CA ILE A 4 8.03 -5.04 -4.70
C ILE A 4 8.26 -5.73 -6.03
N ASP A 5 7.62 -6.87 -6.25
CA ASP A 5 7.83 -7.69 -7.45
C ASP A 5 7.15 -7.10 -8.70
N GLU A 6 5.96 -6.52 -8.53
CA GLU A 6 5.23 -5.87 -9.61
C GLU A 6 4.61 -4.54 -9.15
N LEU A 7 5.33 -3.45 -9.41
CA LEU A 7 4.86 -2.10 -9.09
C LEU A 7 3.60 -1.73 -9.87
N ALA A 8 3.43 -2.22 -11.11
CA ALA A 8 2.33 -1.80 -11.96
C ALA A 8 0.97 -2.16 -11.35
N ASP A 9 0.86 -3.32 -10.69
CA ASP A 9 -0.40 -3.77 -10.08
C ASP A 9 -0.82 -2.84 -8.93
N LEU A 10 0.15 -2.34 -8.17
CA LEU A 10 -0.08 -1.37 -7.11
C LEU A 10 -0.47 0.01 -7.69
N MET A 11 0.24 0.45 -8.74
CA MET A 11 0.00 1.76 -9.37
C MET A 11 -1.34 1.83 -10.09
N LEU A 12 -1.81 0.74 -10.70
CA LEU A 12 -3.10 0.68 -11.38
C LEU A 12 -4.29 0.70 -10.40
N THR A 13 -4.09 0.22 -9.18
CA THR A 13 -5.15 0.13 -8.16
C THR A 13 -5.22 1.40 -7.32
N ALA A 14 -4.08 1.94 -6.89
CA ALA A 14 -4.01 3.07 -5.96
C ALA A 14 -2.71 3.89 -6.10
N SER A 15 -2.46 4.46 -7.29
CA SER A 15 -1.23 5.19 -7.62
C SER A 15 -0.79 6.20 -6.56
N LYS A 16 -1.68 7.08 -6.09
CA LYS A 16 -1.33 8.11 -5.09
C LYS A 16 -0.93 7.55 -3.73
N GLU A 17 -1.62 6.51 -3.28
CA GLU A 17 -1.40 5.87 -1.97
C GLU A 17 -0.13 5.03 -1.95
N VAL A 18 0.32 4.57 -3.11
CA VAL A 18 1.54 3.75 -3.28
C VAL A 18 2.76 4.61 -3.57
N GLU A 19 2.64 5.58 -4.48
CA GLU A 19 3.74 6.41 -4.93
C GLU A 19 4.31 7.27 -3.78
N SER A 20 3.43 7.88 -2.96
CA SER A 20 3.88 8.76 -1.88
C SER A 20 4.73 8.05 -0.80
N PRO A 21 4.34 6.87 -0.27
CA PRO A 21 5.20 6.08 0.61
C PRO A 21 6.51 5.64 -0.02
N ILE A 22 6.52 5.21 -1.30
CA ILE A 22 7.75 4.80 -1.99
C ILE A 22 8.73 5.97 -2.07
N ILE A 23 8.24 7.16 -2.42
CA ILE A 23 9.06 8.39 -2.45
C ILE A 23 9.61 8.69 -1.05
N ARG A 24 8.76 8.66 -0.03
CA ARG A 24 9.17 8.95 1.35
C ARG A 24 10.24 7.98 1.84
N LEU A 25 10.09 6.69 1.52
CA LEU A 25 11.13 5.69 1.76
C LEU A 25 12.39 6.06 1.01
N ALA A 26 12.35 6.23 -0.31
CA ALA A 26 13.52 6.52 -1.11
C ALA A 26 14.31 7.78 -0.64
N GLN A 27 13.62 8.80 -0.11
CA GLN A 27 14.23 10.03 0.39
C GLN A 27 14.87 9.90 1.78
N LEU A 28 14.21 9.22 2.72
CA LEU A 28 14.59 9.27 4.15
C LEU A 28 15.24 7.97 4.65
N ALA A 29 15.03 6.86 3.95
CA ALA A 29 15.33 5.52 4.43
C ALA A 29 16.82 5.18 4.51
N ARG A 30 17.67 5.86 3.71
CA ARG A 30 19.09 5.51 3.58
C ARG A 30 19.84 5.54 4.91
N ALA A 31 19.62 6.58 5.71
CA ALA A 31 20.32 6.75 6.98
C ALA A 31 19.88 5.72 8.05
N VAL A 32 18.68 5.18 7.91
CA VAL A 32 18.10 4.20 8.85
C VAL A 32 18.22 2.75 8.36
N GLY A 33 18.91 2.52 7.24
CA GLY A 33 19.18 1.18 6.71
C GLY A 33 17.98 0.50 6.02
N ILE A 34 16.98 1.27 5.60
CA ILE A 34 15.87 0.73 4.80
C ILE A 34 16.18 0.95 3.31
N HIS A 35 16.08 -0.11 2.53
CA HIS A 35 16.37 -0.12 1.09
C HIS A 35 15.18 -0.71 0.33
N CYS A 36 14.85 -0.15 -0.83
CA CYS A 36 13.76 -0.62 -1.67
C CYS A 36 14.30 -1.23 -2.96
N ILE A 37 13.76 -2.38 -3.34
CA ILE A 37 13.91 -3.02 -4.65
C ILE A 37 12.52 -3.04 -5.27
N VAL A 38 12.39 -2.43 -6.45
CA VAL A 38 11.11 -2.29 -7.12
C VAL A 38 11.25 -2.85 -8.53
N ALA A 39 10.46 -3.86 -8.84
CA ALA A 39 10.41 -4.53 -10.12
C ALA A 39 9.05 -4.30 -10.79
N THR A 40 9.05 -4.40 -12.12
CA THR A 40 7.83 -4.36 -12.94
C THR A 40 8.13 -4.94 -14.32
N GLN A 41 7.14 -5.62 -14.89
CA GLN A 41 7.17 -6.06 -16.29
C GLN A 41 6.52 -5.05 -17.24
N ARG A 42 5.92 -3.96 -16.72
CA ARG A 42 5.20 -2.95 -17.49
C ARG A 42 5.94 -1.60 -17.43
N PRO A 43 6.98 -1.39 -18.24
CA PRO A 43 7.77 -0.16 -18.23
C PRO A 43 7.07 1.02 -18.94
N SER A 44 5.89 1.42 -18.44
CA SER A 44 5.15 2.58 -18.92
C SER A 44 5.42 3.82 -18.05
N VAL A 45 5.18 5.00 -18.61
CA VAL A 45 5.32 6.29 -17.90
C VAL A 45 4.34 6.43 -16.72
N ASP A 46 3.23 5.69 -16.75
CA ASP A 46 2.22 5.69 -15.69
C ASP A 46 2.68 4.84 -14.48
N VAL A 47 3.55 3.85 -14.71
CA VAL A 47 4.12 3.00 -13.65
C VAL A 47 5.45 3.59 -13.16
N ILE A 48 6.36 3.91 -14.10
CA ILE A 48 7.68 4.47 -13.82
C ILE A 48 7.61 5.98 -14.02
N THR A 49 6.91 6.65 -13.10
CA THR A 49 6.69 8.09 -13.18
C THR A 49 8.00 8.87 -13.04
N GLY A 50 7.98 10.15 -13.44
CA GLY A 50 9.12 11.04 -13.23
C GLY A 50 9.53 11.17 -11.75
N ILE A 51 8.56 11.10 -10.83
CA ILE A 51 8.81 11.22 -9.39
C ILE A 51 9.48 9.95 -8.85
N ILE A 52 9.03 8.76 -9.29
CA ILE A 52 9.72 7.49 -8.99
C ILE A 52 11.16 7.54 -9.49
N LYS A 53 11.38 7.95 -10.74
CA LYS A 53 12.73 8.06 -11.33
C LYS A 53 13.64 9.02 -10.59
N ALA A 54 13.09 10.15 -10.11
CA ALA A 54 13.87 11.15 -9.37
C ALA A 54 14.39 10.63 -8.02
N ASN A 55 13.69 9.68 -7.40
CA ASN A 55 14.04 9.17 -6.07
C ASN A 55 14.71 7.79 -6.11
N ILE A 56 14.63 7.06 -7.22
CA ILE A 56 15.30 5.76 -7.42
C ILE A 56 16.34 5.90 -8.56
N PRO A 57 17.58 6.34 -8.24
CA PRO A 57 18.59 6.67 -9.24
C PRO A 57 19.34 5.44 -9.79
N ALA A 58 19.39 4.34 -9.03
CA ALA A 58 19.99 3.09 -9.48
C ALA A 58 18.93 2.24 -10.19
N ARG A 59 19.18 1.83 -11.43
CA ARG A 59 18.19 1.16 -12.28
C ARG A 59 18.81 0.01 -13.04
N VAL A 60 18.03 -1.05 -13.23
CA VAL A 60 18.38 -2.22 -14.03
C VAL A 60 17.30 -2.39 -15.08
N SER A 61 17.68 -2.67 -16.32
CA SER A 61 16.77 -3.10 -17.37
C SER A 61 17.27 -4.39 -17.99
N TYR A 62 16.40 -5.37 -18.07
CA TYR A 62 16.56 -6.53 -18.95
C TYR A 62 16.06 -6.18 -20.35
N LEU A 63 16.02 -7.17 -21.24
CA LEU A 63 15.44 -7.04 -22.57
C LEU A 63 14.01 -6.49 -22.49
N VAL A 64 13.76 -5.40 -23.21
CA VAL A 64 12.44 -4.76 -23.37
C VAL A 64 12.00 -4.73 -24.82
N ALA A 65 10.71 -4.53 -25.06
CA ALA A 65 10.13 -4.59 -26.40
C ALA A 65 10.55 -3.43 -27.30
N SER A 66 10.82 -2.25 -26.74
CA SER A 66 11.05 -1.05 -27.55
C SER A 66 12.07 -0.08 -26.97
N LYS A 67 12.58 0.81 -27.85
CA LYS A 67 13.37 1.98 -27.47
C LYS A 67 12.64 2.93 -26.52
N ILE A 68 11.31 2.93 -26.55
CA ILE A 68 10.49 3.76 -25.67
C ILE A 68 10.58 3.20 -24.26
N ASP A 69 10.36 1.89 -24.10
CA ASP A 69 10.46 1.19 -22.82
C ASP A 69 11.85 1.32 -22.19
N SER A 70 12.91 1.18 -23.00
CA SER A 70 14.29 1.38 -22.56
C SER A 70 14.48 2.79 -21.98
N ARG A 71 13.94 3.81 -22.64
CA ARG A 71 14.01 5.20 -22.15
C ARG A 71 13.13 5.42 -20.93
N THR A 72 11.99 4.75 -20.83
CA THR A 72 11.15 4.82 -19.64
C THR A 72 11.94 4.35 -18.40
N ILE A 73 12.71 3.26 -18.51
CA ILE A 73 13.49 2.72 -17.39
C ILE A 73 14.82 3.47 -17.19
N LEU A 74 15.64 3.60 -18.22
CA LEU A 74 17.04 4.03 -18.11
C LEU A 74 17.30 5.48 -18.55
N ASP A 75 16.30 6.19 -19.05
CA ASP A 75 16.42 7.49 -19.75
C ASP A 75 17.28 7.43 -21.04
N VAL A 76 17.75 6.25 -21.43
CA VAL A 76 18.53 5.98 -22.65
C VAL A 76 17.99 4.74 -23.38
N SER A 77 18.24 4.66 -24.69
CA SER A 77 18.00 3.44 -25.46
C SER A 77 19.13 2.43 -25.26
N GLY A 78 18.86 1.16 -25.57
CA GLY A 78 19.84 0.07 -25.59
C GLY A 78 19.32 -1.22 -24.96
N ALA A 79 18.34 -1.14 -24.05
CA ALA A 79 17.78 -2.33 -23.43
C ALA A 79 16.99 -3.19 -24.43
N GLU A 80 16.43 -2.58 -25.48
CA GLU A 80 15.75 -3.30 -26.57
C GLU A 80 16.69 -4.14 -27.45
N GLN A 81 18.01 -3.99 -27.27
CA GLN A 81 19.04 -4.70 -28.02
C GLN A 81 19.70 -5.81 -27.20
N LEU A 82 19.24 -6.04 -25.97
CA LEU A 82 19.72 -7.12 -25.12
C LEU A 82 19.33 -8.48 -25.69
N LEU A 83 20.03 -9.52 -25.26
CA LEU A 83 19.85 -10.88 -25.78
C LEU A 83 18.83 -11.70 -24.97
N GLY A 84 18.31 -11.14 -23.86
CA GLY A 84 17.50 -11.88 -22.89
C GLY A 84 18.36 -12.78 -22.00
N MET A 85 17.75 -13.76 -21.33
CA MET A 85 18.46 -14.81 -20.55
C MET A 85 19.54 -14.27 -19.60
N GLY A 86 19.22 -13.21 -18.84
CA GLY A 86 20.12 -12.60 -17.86
C GLY A 86 20.98 -11.44 -18.39
N ASP A 87 20.98 -11.16 -19.69
CA ASP A 87 21.65 -9.98 -20.24
C ASP A 87 20.91 -8.70 -19.80
N MET A 88 21.63 -7.78 -19.17
CA MET A 88 21.05 -6.58 -18.56
C MET A 88 21.92 -5.33 -18.74
N LEU A 89 21.26 -4.17 -18.67
CA LEU A 89 21.90 -2.87 -18.50
C LEU A 89 21.70 -2.39 -17.06
N PHE A 90 22.79 -2.04 -16.39
CA PHE A 90 22.77 -1.45 -15.06
C PHE A 90 23.22 0.01 -15.12
N LEU A 91 22.35 0.91 -14.69
CA LEU A 91 22.64 2.33 -14.48
C LEU A 91 22.82 2.59 -12.99
N ALA A 92 24.07 2.80 -12.57
CA ALA A 92 24.37 3.17 -11.21
C ALA A 92 23.92 4.62 -10.92
N GLY A 93 23.55 4.90 -9.67
CA GLY A 93 23.15 6.24 -9.26
C GLY A 93 24.28 7.27 -9.50
N GLY A 94 23.98 8.32 -10.27
CA GLY A 94 24.94 9.37 -10.63
C GLY A 94 25.88 9.02 -11.79
N SER A 95 25.77 7.82 -12.38
CA SER A 95 26.54 7.47 -13.58
C SER A 95 25.87 8.01 -14.85
N PRO A 96 26.64 8.48 -15.84
CA PRO A 96 26.09 9.08 -17.05
C PRO A 96 25.63 8.05 -18.10
N LYS A 97 26.07 6.79 -17.97
CA LYS A 97 25.77 5.71 -18.93
C LYS A 97 25.60 4.38 -18.20
N PRO A 98 24.71 3.49 -18.67
CA PRO A 98 24.60 2.15 -18.13
C PRO A 98 25.80 1.30 -18.55
N ILE A 99 26.12 0.31 -17.74
CA ILE A 99 27.05 -0.77 -18.07
C ILE A 99 26.27 -2.03 -18.41
N ARG A 100 26.73 -2.79 -19.40
CA ARG A 100 26.14 -4.08 -19.77
C ARG A 100 26.73 -5.18 -18.90
N ILE A 101 25.87 -6.01 -18.32
CA ILE A 101 26.23 -7.08 -17.40
C ILE A 101 25.47 -8.34 -17.80
N GLN A 102 26.13 -9.49 -17.73
CA GLN A 102 25.47 -10.79 -17.76
C GLN A 102 25.15 -11.20 -16.32
N ASN A 103 23.87 -11.30 -15.99
CA ASN A 103 23.45 -11.75 -14.67
C ASN A 103 23.71 -13.25 -14.49
N SER A 104 23.94 -13.67 -13.24
CA SER A 104 24.06 -15.08 -12.90
C SER A 104 22.69 -15.76 -13.03
N PHE A 105 22.70 -16.98 -13.54
CA PHE A 105 21.51 -17.83 -13.58
C PHE A 105 21.41 -18.61 -12.27
N ILE A 106 20.20 -18.71 -11.74
CA ILE A 106 19.84 -19.60 -10.65
C ILE A 106 18.54 -20.31 -11.03
N SER A 107 18.53 -21.63 -10.93
CA SER A 107 17.36 -22.47 -11.20
C SER A 107 16.36 -22.43 -10.03
N THR A 108 15.13 -22.85 -10.29
CA THR A 108 14.10 -22.98 -9.23
C THR A 108 14.52 -23.98 -8.16
N ASP A 109 15.13 -25.10 -8.56
CA ASP A 109 15.62 -26.13 -7.62
C ASP A 109 16.70 -25.53 -6.69
N GLU A 110 17.65 -24.75 -7.21
CA GLU A 110 18.66 -24.07 -6.40
C GLU A 110 18.04 -23.03 -5.45
N VAL A 111 16.97 -22.34 -5.87
CA VAL A 111 16.23 -21.41 -4.99
C VAL A 111 15.56 -22.17 -3.85
N GLU A 112 14.92 -23.31 -4.13
CA GLU A 112 14.30 -24.16 -3.11
C GLU A 112 15.33 -24.69 -2.11
N GLU A 113 16.48 -25.19 -2.60
CA GLU A 113 17.59 -25.64 -1.73
C GLU A 113 18.11 -24.52 -0.82
N ILE A 114 18.25 -23.30 -1.32
CA ILE A 114 18.66 -22.13 -0.52
C ILE A 114 17.58 -21.76 0.49
N CYS A 115 16.30 -21.77 0.09
CA CYS A 115 15.18 -21.50 0.97
C CYS A 115 15.10 -22.51 2.11
N ASP A 116 15.28 -23.80 1.83
CA ASP A 116 15.29 -24.86 2.83
C ASP A 116 16.50 -24.75 3.77
N PHE A 117 17.68 -24.47 3.21
CA PHE A 117 18.89 -24.23 3.99
C PHE A 117 18.70 -23.06 4.96
N ILE A 118 18.12 -21.93 4.51
CA ILE A 118 17.82 -20.77 5.37
C ILE A 118 16.70 -21.10 6.37
N GLY A 119 15.64 -21.77 5.94
CA GLY A 119 14.49 -22.12 6.77
C GLY A 119 14.81 -23.11 7.89
N SER A 120 15.83 -23.96 7.70
CA SER A 120 16.32 -24.89 8.73
C SER A 120 17.13 -24.20 9.85
N GLN A 121 17.58 -22.97 9.64
CA GLN A 121 18.34 -22.21 10.62
C GLN A 121 17.42 -21.68 11.72
N LYS A 122 18.00 -21.38 12.90
CA LYS A 122 17.25 -20.80 14.01
C LYS A 122 16.76 -19.40 13.66
N GLY A 123 15.51 -19.30 13.20
CA GLY A 123 14.83 -18.05 12.92
C GLY A 123 14.12 -17.43 14.13
N TYR A 124 13.40 -16.34 13.87
CA TYR A 124 12.45 -15.77 14.83
C TYR A 124 11.24 -16.69 14.96
N SER A 125 10.66 -16.78 16.17
CA SER A 125 9.51 -17.65 16.43
C SER A 125 8.25 -17.20 15.68
N GLN A 126 8.14 -15.92 15.33
CA GLN A 126 7.03 -15.34 14.59
C GLN A 126 7.51 -14.20 13.68
N PRO A 127 6.80 -13.92 12.58
CA PRO A 127 7.07 -12.76 11.75
C PRO A 127 6.87 -11.47 12.55
N TYR A 128 7.70 -10.47 12.28
CA TYR A 128 7.47 -9.13 12.81
C TYR A 128 6.30 -8.50 12.05
N MET A 129 5.13 -8.48 12.68
CA MET A 129 3.95 -7.83 12.12
C MET A 129 4.16 -6.32 12.14
N LEU A 130 4.07 -5.69 10.97
CA LEU A 130 4.10 -4.24 10.87
C LEU A 130 2.85 -3.67 11.57
N PRO A 131 2.98 -2.56 12.32
CA PRO A 131 1.83 -1.90 12.92
C PRO A 131 0.78 -1.58 11.87
N SER A 132 -0.50 -1.79 12.19
CA SER A 132 -1.56 -1.44 11.26
C SER A 132 -1.61 0.08 11.09
N LEU A 133 -1.79 0.55 9.85
CA LEU A 133 -1.97 1.99 9.59
C LEU A 133 -3.29 2.50 10.17
N ILE A 134 -4.26 1.61 10.37
CA ILE A 134 -5.58 1.90 10.92
C ILE A 134 -5.47 2.33 12.40
N GLU A 135 -4.60 1.68 13.18
CA GLU A 135 -4.36 2.03 14.60
C GLU A 135 -3.68 3.40 14.78
N LYS A 136 -3.00 3.92 13.76
CA LYS A 136 -2.38 5.27 13.83
C LYS A 136 -3.37 6.40 13.59
N ASN A 137 -4.46 6.15 12.86
CA ASN A 137 -5.53 7.13 12.70
C ASN A 137 -6.46 7.18 13.93
N THR A 138 -6.52 6.12 14.73
CA THR A 138 -7.26 6.09 16.00
C THR A 138 -6.47 6.71 17.16
N ALA A 139 -5.13 6.61 17.17
CA ALA A 139 -4.29 7.16 18.24
C ALA A 139 -4.02 8.69 18.15
N GLY A 140 -4.56 9.38 17.14
CA GLY A 140 -4.40 10.82 16.94
C GLY A 140 -5.72 11.61 16.84
N ALA A 141 -6.86 10.95 16.98
CA ALA A 141 -8.16 11.60 17.00
C ALA A 141 -8.62 11.77 18.45
N ASP A 142 -8.05 12.76 19.15
CA ASP A 142 -8.89 13.55 20.07
C ASP A 142 -9.91 14.27 19.17
N SER A 143 -10.96 13.54 18.77
CA SER A 143 -12.06 14.12 18.01
C SER A 143 -12.77 15.07 18.95
N ASN A 144 -12.54 16.36 18.76
CA ASN A 144 -13.37 17.40 19.36
C ASN A 144 -14.83 17.06 19.03
N PRO A 145 -15.74 16.96 20.02
CA PRO A 145 -17.15 16.64 19.78
C PRO A 145 -17.83 17.57 18.75
N ASP A 146 -17.29 18.77 18.55
CA ASP A 146 -17.74 19.80 17.61
C ASP A 146 -17.44 19.52 16.12
N ASP A 147 -16.59 18.54 15.78
CA ASP A 147 -16.21 18.25 14.38
C ASP A 147 -16.92 17.01 13.79
N ARG A 148 -17.88 16.43 14.55
CA ARG A 148 -18.69 15.29 14.12
C ARG A 148 -19.71 15.70 13.05
N ASP A 149 -20.08 14.77 12.18
CA ASP A 149 -21.16 15.04 11.22
C ASP A 149 -22.47 15.35 11.96
N VAL A 150 -23.23 16.33 11.48
CA VAL A 150 -24.52 16.74 12.06
C VAL A 150 -25.49 15.57 12.24
N LEU A 151 -25.36 14.52 11.42
CA LEU A 151 -26.21 13.33 11.46
C LEU A 151 -25.61 12.19 12.30
N PHE A 152 -24.49 12.41 13.00
CA PHE A 152 -23.79 11.40 13.79
C PHE A 152 -24.70 10.76 14.85
N GLU A 153 -25.38 11.58 15.67
CA GLU A 153 -26.27 11.05 16.71
C GLU A 153 -27.45 10.26 16.13
N GLU A 154 -28.02 10.76 15.03
CA GLU A 154 -29.14 10.12 14.36
C GLU A 154 -28.72 8.78 13.76
N ALA A 155 -27.52 8.71 13.18
CA ALA A 155 -26.93 7.49 12.68
C ALA A 155 -26.62 6.48 13.80
N ALA A 156 -26.09 6.95 14.94
CA ALA A 156 -25.81 6.11 16.10
C ALA A 156 -27.10 5.46 16.63
N ARG A 157 -28.14 6.26 16.86
CA ARG A 157 -29.46 5.76 17.31
C ARG A 157 -30.05 4.76 16.33
N LEU A 158 -29.95 5.04 15.02
CA LEU A 158 -30.43 4.14 13.97
C LEU A 158 -29.71 2.79 13.99
N ILE A 159 -28.38 2.79 14.13
CA ILE A 159 -27.54 1.59 14.11
C ILE A 159 -27.80 0.72 15.35
N ILE A 160 -27.93 1.35 16.52
CA ILE A 160 -28.29 0.65 17.77
C ILE A 160 -29.70 0.05 17.66
N GLN A 161 -30.66 0.77 17.07
CA GLN A 161 -32.02 0.26 16.91
C GLN A 161 -32.11 -0.92 15.92
N GLN A 162 -31.33 -0.88 14.83
CA GLN A 162 -31.34 -1.92 13.80
C GLN A 162 -30.35 -3.06 14.07
N GLN A 163 -29.46 -2.89 15.06
CA GLN A 163 -28.36 -3.82 15.38
C GLN A 163 -27.55 -4.23 14.14
N GLN A 164 -27.41 -3.29 13.19
CA GLN A 164 -26.69 -3.47 11.94
C GLN A 164 -25.97 -2.18 11.58
N ALA A 165 -24.64 -2.25 11.46
CA ALA A 165 -23.83 -1.12 11.05
C ALA A 165 -23.30 -1.32 9.63
N SER A 166 -23.88 -0.61 8.65
CA SER A 166 -23.38 -0.62 7.27
C SER A 166 -23.58 0.73 6.58
N VAL A 167 -22.66 1.07 5.67
CA VAL A 167 -22.72 2.30 4.87
C VAL A 167 -24.04 2.41 4.11
N SER A 168 -24.50 1.29 3.52
CA SER A 168 -25.76 1.26 2.75
C SER A 168 -27.02 1.48 3.60
N LEU A 169 -26.98 1.13 4.90
CA LEU A 169 -28.09 1.38 5.83
C LEU A 169 -28.20 2.88 6.11
N VAL A 170 -27.07 3.51 6.49
CA VAL A 170 -26.98 4.95 6.78
C VAL A 170 -27.34 5.77 5.55
N GLN A 171 -26.80 5.41 4.38
CA GLN A 171 -27.09 6.05 3.10
C GLN A 171 -28.60 6.07 2.80
N ARG A 172 -29.28 4.92 2.90
CA ARG A 172 -30.70 4.79 2.56
C ARG A 172 -31.62 5.46 3.58
N ARG A 173 -31.33 5.32 4.87
CA ARG A 173 -32.20 5.81 5.95
C ARG A 173 -32.05 7.31 6.17
N LEU A 174 -30.82 7.83 6.15
CA LEU A 174 -30.54 9.25 6.35
C LEU A 174 -30.48 10.05 5.04
N LYS A 175 -30.69 9.39 3.89
CA LYS A 175 -30.70 10.00 2.55
C LYS A 175 -29.43 10.82 2.25
N VAL A 176 -28.29 10.35 2.71
CA VAL A 176 -26.97 10.96 2.47
C VAL A 176 -26.23 10.27 1.34
N GLY A 177 -25.26 10.95 0.72
CA GLY A 177 -24.39 10.35 -0.30
C GLY A 177 -23.46 9.27 0.29
N TYR A 178 -23.03 8.31 -0.54
CA TYR A 178 -22.21 7.16 -0.11
C TYR A 178 -20.94 7.55 0.65
N ALA A 179 -20.18 8.54 0.14
CA ALA A 179 -18.97 9.03 0.78
C ALA A 179 -19.22 9.68 2.16
N ARG A 180 -20.39 10.31 2.36
CA ARG A 180 -20.78 10.88 3.65
C ARG A 180 -21.25 9.79 4.62
N ALA A 181 -22.02 8.81 4.13
CA ALA A 181 -22.40 7.63 4.92
C ALA A 181 -21.18 6.82 5.40
N GLY A 182 -20.14 6.71 4.56
CA GLY A 182 -18.87 6.08 4.93
C GLY A 182 -18.20 6.81 6.10
N ARG A 183 -18.03 8.13 5.98
CA ARG A 183 -17.45 8.96 7.05
C ARG A 183 -18.20 8.84 8.38
N ILE A 184 -19.53 8.88 8.35
CA ILE A 184 -20.36 8.72 9.56
C ILE A 184 -20.13 7.34 10.21
N ILE A 185 -19.99 6.28 9.41
CA ILE A 185 -19.69 4.92 9.92
C ILE A 185 -18.30 4.86 10.56
N ASP A 186 -17.31 5.50 9.96
CA ASP A 186 -15.94 5.53 10.51
C ASP A 186 -15.86 6.38 11.79
N GLU A 187 -16.62 7.49 11.88
CA GLU A 187 -16.77 8.29 13.10
C GLU A 187 -17.40 7.45 14.24
N LEU A 188 -18.39 6.60 13.94
CA LEU A 188 -19.04 5.75 14.93
C LEU A 188 -18.13 4.61 15.42
N GLU A 189 -17.24 4.11 14.56
CA GLU A 189 -16.20 3.15 14.95
C GLU A 189 -15.18 3.83 15.87
N ALA A 190 -14.74 5.04 15.52
CA ALA A 190 -13.81 5.82 16.35
C ALA A 190 -14.40 6.15 17.73
N ALA A 191 -15.71 6.41 17.80
CA ALA A 191 -16.43 6.63 19.06
C ALA A 191 -16.69 5.34 19.85
N GLY A 192 -16.33 4.16 19.34
CA GLY A 192 -16.54 2.88 20.01
C GLY A 192 -18.01 2.40 20.01
N VAL A 193 -18.88 2.98 19.18
CA VAL A 193 -20.28 2.56 19.01
C VAL A 193 -20.37 1.25 18.23
N ILE A 194 -19.45 1.04 17.30
CA ILE A 194 -19.37 -0.14 16.44
C ILE A 194 -17.95 -0.70 16.38
N GLY A 195 -17.84 -1.98 16.10
CA GLY A 195 -16.58 -2.69 15.93
C GLY A 195 -15.89 -2.46 14.59
N PRO A 196 -14.66 -2.98 14.48
CA PRO A 196 -13.84 -2.78 13.30
C PRO A 196 -14.45 -3.41 12.06
N PHE A 197 -14.01 -2.91 10.91
CA PHE A 197 -14.43 -3.41 9.61
C PHE A 197 -14.05 -4.90 9.42
N ASP A 198 -15.06 -5.78 9.34
CA ASP A 198 -14.91 -7.23 9.14
C ASP A 198 -15.30 -7.64 7.70
N GLY A 199 -14.72 -6.96 6.70
CA GLY A 199 -14.92 -7.28 5.29
C GLY A 199 -16.32 -6.96 4.75
N SER A 200 -16.99 -7.92 4.11
CA SER A 200 -18.25 -7.68 3.37
C SER A 200 -19.52 -7.70 4.23
N LYS A 201 -19.40 -7.84 5.56
CA LYS A 201 -20.53 -7.96 6.48
C LYS A 201 -20.80 -6.66 7.23
N ALA A 202 -22.01 -6.54 7.79
CA ALA A 202 -22.34 -5.45 8.71
C ALA A 202 -21.42 -5.52 9.94
N ARG A 203 -20.91 -4.37 10.39
CA ARG A 203 -20.02 -4.29 11.54
C ARG A 203 -20.79 -4.65 12.82
N VAL A 204 -20.10 -5.27 13.76
CA VAL A 204 -20.67 -5.62 15.07
C VAL A 204 -21.01 -4.33 15.81
N VAL A 205 -22.21 -4.24 16.38
CA VAL A 205 -22.63 -3.10 17.19
C VAL A 205 -22.27 -3.42 18.64
N TYR A 206 -21.53 -2.54 19.30
CA TYR A 206 -21.07 -2.78 20.68
C TYR A 206 -22.05 -2.29 21.75
N MET A 207 -23.00 -1.43 21.37
CA MET A 207 -23.99 -0.86 22.28
C MET A 207 -25.36 -1.54 22.10
N GLU A 208 -25.95 -1.96 23.21
CA GLU A 208 -27.23 -2.68 23.23
C GLU A 208 -28.40 -1.76 23.61
N SER A 209 -28.14 -0.57 24.18
CA SER A 209 -29.20 0.34 24.62
C SER A 209 -28.89 1.83 24.39
N GLY A 210 -29.93 2.64 24.16
CA GLY A 210 -29.80 4.09 23.95
C GLY A 210 -29.23 4.85 25.15
N SER A 211 -29.26 4.23 26.34
CA SER A 211 -28.65 4.71 27.58
C SER A 211 -27.12 4.62 27.58
N GLU A 212 -26.52 3.71 26.80
CA GLU A 212 -25.05 3.61 26.65
C GLU A 212 -24.52 4.65 25.66
N LEU A 213 -25.37 5.10 24.74
CA LEU A 213 -25.03 6.14 23.76
C LEU A 213 -24.85 7.51 24.44
N GLU A 214 -25.66 7.85 25.44
CA GLU A 214 -25.53 9.14 26.17
C GLU A 214 -24.23 9.30 26.94
N ALA A 215 -23.49 8.21 27.21
CA ALA A 215 -22.17 8.26 27.84
C ALA A 215 -21.02 8.53 26.85
N VAL A 216 -21.29 8.41 25.54
CA VAL A 216 -20.30 8.50 24.44
C VAL A 216 -20.53 9.72 23.52
N LEU A 217 -21.75 10.25 23.52
CA LEU A 217 -22.11 11.52 22.90
C LEU A 217 -21.40 12.68 23.59
#